data_AF-A0A956NS80-F1
#
_entry.id   AF-A0A956NS80-F1
#
_cell.length_a   1.000
_cell.length_b   1.000
_cell.length_c   1.000
_cell.angle_alpha   90.00
_cell.angle_beta   90.00
_cell.angle_gamma   90.00
#
_symmetry.space_group_name_H-M   'P 1'
#
loop_
_entity.id
_entity.type
_entity.pdbx_description
1 polymer ?
#
loop_
_entity_poly.entity_id
_entity_poly.type
_entity_poly.pdbx_seq_one_letter_code
_entity_poly.pdbx_strand_id
1 'polypeptide(L)' 'MQPDQEFATRHIGPRPDEIASMLGELGYDDLDAFIADIVPASIALDRPLALEP' A
#
# COMPACT_ATOMS: atom_id res chain seq x y z
N MET A 1 16.03 -8.40 9.78
CA MET A 1 14.89 -7.47 9.61
C MET A 1 15.45 -6.20 9.03
N GLN A 2 14.85 -5.68 7.97
CA GLN A 2 15.31 -4.45 7.31
C GLN A 2 14.85 -3.22 8.12
N PRO A 3 15.65 -2.15 8.27
CA PRO A 3 15.35 -1.00 9.15
C PRO A 3 14.10 -0.21 8.72
N ASP A 4 13.87 -0.11 7.42
CA ASP A 4 12.70 0.51 6.78
C ASP A 4 11.38 -0.11 7.27
N GLN A 5 11.34 -1.43 7.41
CA GLN A 5 10.14 -2.16 7.87
C GLN A 5 9.80 -1.82 9.33
N GLU A 6 10.81 -1.60 10.18
CA GLU A 6 10.61 -1.23 11.57
C GLU A 6 10.08 0.21 11.71
N PHE A 7 10.56 1.12 10.86
CA PHE A 7 10.01 2.47 10.83
C PHE A 7 8.58 2.47 10.28
N ALA A 8 8.33 1.80 9.15
CA ALA A 8 7.02 1.75 8.50
C ALA A 8 5.92 1.23 9.44
N THR A 9 6.19 0.16 10.19
CA THR A 9 5.22 -0.40 11.16
C THR A 9 4.90 0.54 12.34
N ARG A 10 5.81 1.46 12.70
CA ARG A 10 5.56 2.51 13.70
C ARG A 10 4.90 3.75 13.11
N HIS A 11 5.16 4.03 11.83
CA HIS A 11 4.70 5.23 11.14
C HIS A 11 3.31 5.08 10.54
N ILE A 12 3.02 3.93 9.95
CA ILE A 12 1.72 3.60 9.35
C ILE A 12 0.80 3.12 10.47
N GLY A 13 -0.25 3.90 10.72
CA GLY A 13 -1.22 3.63 11.79
C GLY A 13 -2.03 2.35 11.58
N PRO A 14 -2.76 2.22 10.46
CA PRO A 14 -3.61 1.06 10.20
C PRO A 14 -2.83 -0.26 10.25
N ARG A 15 -3.36 -1.22 11.02
CA ARG A 15 -2.93 -2.61 11.06
C ARG A 15 -3.58 -3.41 9.93
N PRO A 16 -3.06 -4.61 9.61
CA PRO A 16 -3.57 -5.39 8.47
C PRO A 16 -5.08 -5.67 8.50
N ASP A 17 -5.65 -5.92 9.68
CA ASP A 17 -7.08 -6.12 9.90
C ASP A 17 -7.90 -4.82 9.75
N GLU A 18 -7.35 -3.69 10.21
CA GLU A 18 -7.96 -2.37 10.00
C GLU A 18 -7.96 -1.99 8.52
N ILE A 19 -6.87 -2.27 7.79
CA ILE A 19 -6.77 -2.06 6.33
C ILE A 19 -7.81 -2.91 5.61
N ALA A 20 -7.94 -4.20 5.97
CA ALA A 20 -8.94 -5.08 5.37
C ALA A 20 -10.38 -4.59 5.64
N SER A 21 -10.66 -4.11 6.85
CA SER A 21 -11.96 -3.52 7.20
C SER A 21 -12.26 -2.28 6.34
N MET A 22 -11.29 -1.36 6.22
CA MET A 22 -11.42 -0.15 5.41
C MET A 22 -11.63 -0.46 3.92
N LEU A 23 -10.89 -1.43 3.37
CA LEU A 23 -11.04 -1.86 1.98
C LEU A 23 -12.41 -2.53 1.76
N GLY A 24 -12.90 -3.31 2.74
CA GLY A 24 -14.23 -3.91 2.69
C GLY A 24 -15.35 -2.87 2.60
N GLU A 25 -15.25 -1.75 3.33
CA GLU A 25 -16.21 -0.62 3.22
C GLU A 25 -16.19 0.03 1.83
N LEU A 26 -15.05 -0.03 1.15
CA LEU A 26 -14.88 0.48 -0.22
C LEU A 26 -15.20 -0.56 -1.30
N GLY A 27 -15.43 -1.82 -0.92
CA GLY A 27 -15.70 -2.93 -1.84
C GLY A 27 -14.46 -3.52 -2.52
N TYR A 28 -13.28 -3.40 -1.91
CA TYR A 28 -12.01 -3.92 -2.43
C TYR A 28 -11.46 -5.06 -1.58
N ASP A 29 -10.83 -6.04 -2.23
CA ASP A 29 -10.21 -7.19 -1.58
C ASP A 29 -8.78 -6.92 -1.09
N ASP A 30 -8.06 -6.02 -1.77
CA ASP A 30 -6.69 -5.64 -1.45
C ASP A 30 -6.34 -4.21 -1.92
N LEU A 31 -5.19 -3.74 -1.45
CA LEU A 31 -4.73 -2.38 -1.71
C LEU A 31 -4.25 -2.18 -3.16
N ASP A 32 -3.76 -3.23 -3.82
CA ASP A 32 -3.27 -3.15 -5.19
C ASP A 32 -4.43 -2.96 -6.17
N ALA A 33 -5.53 -3.70 -5.99
CA ALA A 33 -6.77 -3.53 -6.74
C ALA A 33 -7.36 -2.13 -6.55
N PHE A 34 -7.37 -1.63 -5.30
CA PHE A 34 -7.83 -0.27 -5.00
C PHE A 34 -6.97 0.80 -5.69
N ILE A 35 -5.64 0.68 -5.65
CA ILE A 35 -4.72 1.64 -6.28
C ILE A 35 -4.87 1.62 -7.81
N ALA A 36 -5.01 0.44 -8.41
CA ALA A 36 -5.14 0.28 -9.87
C ALA A 36 -6.39 0.96 -10.44
N ASP A 37 -7.49 0.98 -9.68
CA ASP A 37 -8.72 1.68 -10.06
C ASP A 37 -8.60 3.21 -9.94
N ILE A 38 -7.78 3.71 -8.99
CA ILE A 38 -7.61 5.14 -8.74
C ILE A 38 -6.58 5.77 -9.66
N VAL A 39 -5.45 5.09 -9.89
CA VAL A 39 -4.30 5.64 -10.63
C VAL A 39 -4.37 5.17 -12.08
N PRO A 40 -4.58 6.07 -13.06
CA PRO A 40 -4.58 5.68 -14.46
C PRO A 40 -3.26 5.02 -14.84
N ALA A 41 -3.36 3.85 -15.49
CA ALA A 41 -2.18 3.06 -15.89
C ALA A 41 -1.18 3.84 -16.76
N SER A 42 -1.62 4.85 -17.50
CA SER A 42 -0.75 5.70 -18.33
C SER A 42 0.24 6.56 -17.54
N ILE A 43 0.02 6.75 -16.23
CA ILE A 43 0.89 7.55 -15.35
C ILE A 43 1.46 6.76 -14.17
N ALA A 44 1.10 5.49 -14.01
CA ALA A 44 1.62 4.63 -12.97
C ALA A 44 3.09 4.26 -13.25
N LEU A 45 3.91 4.14 -12.20
CA LEU A 45 5.25 3.59 -12.32
C LEU A 45 5.19 2.07 -12.48
N ASP A 46 5.91 1.53 -13.46
CA ASP A 46 6.01 0.09 -13.75
C ASP A 46 7.22 -0.58 -13.07
N ARG A 47 7.94 0.17 -12.24
CA ARG A 47 9.16 -0.27 -11.55
C ARG A 47 9.22 0.32 -10.14
N PRO A 48 9.90 -0.38 -9.21
CA PRO A 48 10.18 0.16 -7.88
C PRO A 48 11.00 1.45 -7.94
N LEU A 49 10.91 2.23 -6.86
CA LEU A 49 11.78 3.39 -6.67
C LEU A 49 13.24 2.95 -6.55
N ALA A 50 14.14 3.72 -7.16
CA ALA A 50 15.59 3.49 -7.05
C ALA A 50 16.12 4.12 -5.76
N LEU A 51 15.86 3.46 -4.61
CA LEU A 51 16.29 3.91 -3.29
C LEU A 51 17.36 2.97 -2.72
N GLU A 52 18.20 3.51 -1.85
CA GLU A 52 19.09 2.71 -0.99
C GLU A 52 18.25 2.02 0.10
N PRO A 53 18.66 0.82 0.57
CA PRO A 53 17.96 0.08 1.62
C PRO A 53 18.08 0.72 3.01
#